data_AF-A0A0Q9C2T7-F1
#
_entry.id   AF-A0A0Q9C2T7-F1
#
_cell.length_a   1.000
_cell.length_b   1.000
_cell.length_c   1.000
_cell.angle_alpha   90.00
_cell.angle_beta   90.00
_cell.angle_gamma   90.00
#
_symmetry.space_group_name_H-M   'P 1'
#
loop_
_entity.id
_entity.type
_entity.pdbx_description
1 polymer ?
#
loop_
_entity_poly.entity_id
_entity_poly.type
_entity_poly.pdbx_seq_one_letter_code
_entity_poly.pdbx_strand_id
1 'polypeptide(L)' 'MLALAEYEDGLCPRCGMPREICQARETEGRVTVPPPSRCHVTTAILGAQKGYAENEHPGALLFGASVNTPPGSSLP' A
#
# COMPACT_ATOMS: atom_id res chain seq x y z
N MET A 1 13.15 -18.22 -14.96
CA MET A 1 13.66 -17.12 -14.13
C MET A 1 14.09 -17.68 -12.78
N LEU A 2 15.35 -18.12 -12.64
CA LEU A 2 15.83 -18.73 -11.39
C LEU A 2 16.11 -17.68 -10.30
N ALA A 3 16.70 -16.54 -10.67
CA ALA A 3 17.06 -15.49 -9.71
C ALA A 3 15.86 -14.86 -8.97
N LEU A 4 14.70 -14.72 -9.62
CA LEU A 4 13.49 -14.21 -8.97
C LEU A 4 12.92 -15.21 -7.96
N ALA A 5 12.90 -16.49 -8.33
CA ALA A 5 12.39 -17.54 -7.44
C ALA A 5 13.29 -17.70 -6.20
N GLU A 6 14.62 -17.68 -6.38
CA GLU A 6 15.57 -17.71 -5.26
C GLU A 6 15.43 -16.49 -4.33
N TYR A 7 15.16 -15.31 -4.90
CA TYR A 7 14.90 -14.11 -4.12
C TYR A 7 13.60 -14.22 -3.31
N GLU A 8 12.50 -14.65 -3.93
CA GLU A 8 11.20 -14.82 -3.27
C GLU A 8 11.23 -15.88 -2.16
N ASP A 9 11.98 -16.97 -2.35
CA ASP A 9 12.17 -18.01 -1.33
C ASP A 9 12.88 -17.48 -0.07
N GLY A 10 13.73 -16.47 -0.23
CA GLY A 10 14.40 -15.76 0.87
C GLY A 10 13.47 -14.84 1.69
N LEU A 11 12.27 -14.54 1.19
CA LEU A 11 11.32 -13.63 1.84
C LEU A 11 10.25 -14.36 2.67
N CYS A 12 9.78 -13.69 3.72
CA CYS A 12 8.66 -14.12 4.52
C CYS A 12 7.36 -13.95 3.70
N PRO A 13 6.55 -15.00 3.51
CA PRO A 13 5.33 -14.93 2.68
C PRO A 13 4.23 -14.06 3.28
N ARG A 14 4.37 -13.62 4.55
CA ARG A 14 3.38 -12.77 5.22
C ARG A 14 3.68 -11.28 5.12
N CYS A 15 4.94 -10.90 5.34
CA CYS A 15 5.32 -9.49 5.46
C CYS A 15 6.37 -9.04 4.43
N GLY A 16 6.92 -9.96 3.61
CA GLY A 16 7.89 -9.63 2.56
C GLY A 16 9.30 -9.29 3.06
N MET A 17 9.57 -9.35 4.36
CA MET A 17 10.92 -9.16 4.93
C MET A 17 11.77 -10.45 4.81
N PRO A 18 13.11 -10.35 4.85
CA PRO A 18 13.98 -11.54 4.82
C PRO A 18 13.63 -12.54 5.93
N ARG A 19 13.52 -13.83 5.58
CA ARG A 19 13.14 -14.89 6.53
C ARG A 19 14.09 -14.98 7.73
N GLU A 20 15.38 -14.81 7.49
CA GLU A 20 16.42 -14.82 8.52
C GLU A 20 16.17 -13.77 9.60
N ILE A 21 15.63 -12.61 9.24
CA ILE A 21 15.28 -11.56 10.21
C ILE A 21 13.98 -11.93 10.94
N CYS A 22 12.95 -12.36 10.21
CA CYS A 22 11.64 -12.66 10.79
C CYS A 22 11.64 -13.84 11.76
N GLN A 23 12.49 -14.84 11.52
CA GLN A 23 12.55 -16.09 12.29
C GLN A 23 13.73 -16.13 13.27
N ALA A 24 14.62 -15.13 13.24
CA ALA A 24 15.68 -14.98 14.22
C ALA A 24 15.11 -14.74 15.62
N ARG A 25 15.60 -15.53 16.58
CA ARG A 25 15.28 -15.35 18.00
C ARG A 25 15.72 -13.97 18.51
N GLU A 26 16.79 -13.44 17.96
CA GLU A 26 17.36 -12.14 18.29
C GLU A 26 16.43 -10.98 17.92
N THR A 27 15.49 -11.19 17.00
CA THR A 27 14.50 -10.21 16.56
C THR A 27 13.28 -10.14 17.49
N GLU A 28 13.04 -11.18 18.29
CA GLU A 28 11.90 -11.24 19.20
C GLU A 28 11.92 -10.07 20.19
N GLY A 29 10.83 -9.31 20.24
CA GLY A 29 10.71 -8.12 21.10
C GLY A 29 11.53 -6.90 20.66
N ARG A 30 12.19 -6.93 19.49
CA ARG A 30 13.02 -5.82 18.98
C ARG A 30 12.43 -5.06 17.79
N VAL A 31 11.23 -5.43 17.37
CA VAL A 31 10.55 -4.80 16.22
C VAL A 31 9.65 -3.67 16.70
N THR A 32 9.79 -2.49 16.11
CA THR A 32 8.86 -1.36 16.30
C THR A 32 7.97 -1.23 15.08
N VAL A 33 6.66 -1.17 15.29
CA VAL A 33 5.67 -0.94 14.23
C VAL A 33 5.25 0.53 14.28
N PRO A 34 5.49 1.33 13.24
CA PRO A 34 5.02 2.70 13.20
C PRO A 34 3.47 2.75 13.12
N PRO A 35 2.84 3.89 13.46
CA PRO A 35 1.42 4.08 13.20
C PRO A 35 1.07 3.87 11.72
N PRO A 36 -0.15 3.41 11.41
CA PRO A 36 -0.58 3.20 10.02
C PRO A 36 -0.57 4.52 9.24
N SER A 37 -0.08 4.46 8.00
CA SER A 37 -0.12 5.58 7.06
C SER A 37 -1.44 5.57 6.29
N ARG A 38 -2.06 6.75 6.14
CA ARG A 38 -3.27 6.92 5.35
C ARG A 38 -2.91 7.33 3.92
N CYS A 39 -3.38 6.58 2.93
CA CYS A 39 -3.32 7.01 1.54
C CYS A 39 -4.43 8.05 1.27
N HIS A 40 -4.05 9.31 1.09
CA HIS A 40 -5.00 10.39 0.78
C HIS A 40 -5.64 10.22 -0.60
N VAL A 41 -4.90 9.68 -1.58
CA VAL A 41 -5.40 9.35 -2.92
C VAL A 41 -6.53 8.32 -2.83
N THR A 42 -6.29 7.19 -2.16
CA THR A 42 -7.32 6.15 -1.95
C THR A 42 -8.50 6.69 -1.15
N THR A 43 -8.25 7.52 -0.13
CA THR A 43 -9.33 8.14 0.65
C THR A 43 -10.23 9.01 -0.24
N ALA A 44 -9.65 9.82 -1.13
CA ALA A 44 -10.39 10.66 -2.07
C ALA A 44 -11.20 9.82 -3.08
N ILE A 45 -10.60 8.77 -3.64
CA ILE A 45 -11.28 7.84 -4.55
C ILE A 45 -12.47 7.17 -3.87
N LEU A 46 -12.28 6.60 -2.67
CA LEU A 46 -13.36 5.98 -1.90
C LEU A 46 -14.47 6.98 -1.55
N GLY A 47 -14.11 8.24 -1.29
CA GLY A 47 -15.07 9.32 -1.09
C GLY A 47 -15.91 9.59 -2.34
N ALA A 48 -15.27 9.71 -3.50
CA ALA A 48 -15.94 9.93 -4.78
C ALA A 48 -16.86 8.77 -5.17
N GLN A 49 -16.42 7.52 -4.96
CA GLN A 49 -17.18 6.30 -5.25
C GLN A 49 -18.54 6.26 -4.55
N LYS A 50 -18.64 6.78 -3.31
CA LYS A 50 -19.91 6.82 -2.56
C LYS A 50 -21.01 7.58 -3.30
N GLY A 51 -20.65 8.61 -4.07
CA GLY A 51 -21.61 9.40 -4.85
C GLY A 51 -22.21 8.66 -6.05
N TYR A 52 -21.61 7.55 -6.47
CA TYR A 52 -22.03 6.76 -7.64
C TYR A 52 -22.54 5.36 -7.27
N ALA A 53 -22.84 5.12 -5.99
CA ALA A 53 -23.25 3.81 -5.50
C ALA A 53 -24.54 3.29 -6.16
N GLU A 54 -25.45 4.17 -6.55
CA GLU A 54 -26.76 3.85 -7.15
C GLU A 54 -26.75 3.78 -8.69
N ASN A 55 -25.59 3.90 -9.33
CA ASN A 55 -25.50 3.72 -10.79
C ASN A 55 -25.82 2.25 -11.16
N GLU A 56 -26.26 2.02 -12.40
CA GLU A 56 -26.66 0.68 -12.88
C GLU A 56 -25.54 -0.37 -12.72
N HIS A 57 -24.27 0.04 -12.88
CA HIS A 57 -23.09 -0.82 -12.72
C HIS A 57 -21.95 -0.07 -12.00
N PRO A 58 -22.05 0.12 -10.67
CA PRO A 58 -21.13 1.01 -9.94
C PRO A 58 -19.70 0.43 -9.87
N GLY A 59 -19.56 -0.89 -9.87
CA GLY A 59 -18.26 -1.58 -9.88
C GLY A 59 -17.49 -1.51 -11.21
N ALA A 60 -18.15 -1.09 -12.30
CA ALA A 60 -17.50 -0.89 -13.59
C ALA A 60 -16.89 0.52 -13.75
N LEU A 61 -17.14 1.42 -12.81
CA LEU A 61 -16.68 2.81 -12.86
C LEU A 61 -15.20 2.90 -12.45
N LEU A 62 -14.38 3.46 -13.33
CA LEU A 62 -12.96 3.70 -13.08
C LEU A 62 -12.75 5.10 -12.49
N PHE A 63 -12.04 5.18 -11.36
CA PHE A 63 -11.74 6.43 -10.67
C PHE A 63 -10.26 6.74 -10.74
N GLY A 64 -9.93 7.90 -11.31
CA GLY A 64 -8.59 8.48 -11.26
C GLY A 64 -8.52 9.57 -10.20
N ALA A 65 -7.31 9.84 -9.70
CA ALA A 65 -7.05 10.95 -8.80
C ALA A 65 -5.71 11.60 -9.17
N SER A 66 -5.68 12.92 -9.19
CA SER A 66 -4.48 13.72 -9.39
C SER A 66 -4.25 14.61 -8.16
N VAL A 67 -2.99 14.86 -7.83
CA VAL A 67 -2.65 15.79 -6.76
C VAL A 67 -2.75 17.20 -7.32
N ASN A 68 -3.75 17.96 -6.87
CA ASN A 68 -3.80 19.39 -7.16
C ASN A 68 -2.76 20.09 -6.31
N THR A 69 -1.72 20.59 -6.96
CA THR A 69 -0.70 21.42 -6.33
C THR A 69 -1.20 22.86 -6.35
N PRO A 70 -1.50 23.50 -5.20
CA PRO A 70 -1.87 24.90 -5.20
C PRO A 70 -0.73 25.75 -5.78
N PRO A 71 -1.04 26.88 -6.45
CA PRO A 71 -0.02 27.75 -7.00
C PRO A 71 0.93 28.22 -5.89
N GLY A 72 2.22 27.94 -6.04
CA GLY A 72 3.27 28.30 -5.09
C GLY A 72 3.69 27.20 -4.09
N SER A 73 3.04 26.04 -4.06
CA SER A 73 3.56 24.90 -3.28
C SER A 73 4.46 24.02 -4.13
N SER A 74 5.69 23.75 -3.70
CA SER A 74 6.51 22.66 -4.23
C SER A 74 6.17 21.39 -3.46
N LEU A 75 5.31 20.54 -4.03
CA LEU A 75 5.32 19.12 -3.66
C LEU A 75 6.65 18.52 -4.16
N PRO A 76 7.40 17.78 -3.33
CA PRO A 76 8.61 17.09 -3.75
C PRO A 76 8.34 16.02 -4.80
#